data_AF-A0A6N6PKX1-F1
#
_entry.id   AF-A0A6N6PKX1-F1
#
_cell.length_a   1.000
_cell.length_b   1.000
_cell.length_c   1.000
_cell.angle_alpha   90.00
_cell.angle_beta   90.00
_cell.angle_gamma   90.00
#
_symmetry.space_group_name_H-M   'P 1'
#
loop_
_entity.id
_entity.type
_entity.pdbx_description
1 polymer ?
#
loop_
_entity_poly.entity_id
_entity_poly.type
_entity_poly.pdbx_seq_one_letter_code
_entity_poly.pdbx_strand_id
1 'polypeptide(L)'
;MDEETIANAEAYAARHQLRLIGRLGFGIHGIVWLAEGNAELGTAALKAHFHREPYLRERAVYERLAELGVTELRGFEVPQLLGCDDSLRVLKMTVVAPPHVLDFAGAWLDFPPEFSHETWADWTRKNQEQFGASWPMAQVILGDLQDLGIHMHDPSPSNIRFE
;
A
#
# COMPACT_ATOMS: atom_id res chain seq x y z
N MET A 1 -11.79 16.27 7.26
CA MET A 1 -11.15 15.41 6.23
C MET A 1 -11.07 13.98 6.75
N ASP A 2 -10.64 13.80 7.99
CA ASP A 2 -10.60 12.49 8.66
C ASP A 2 -11.99 11.88 8.90
N GLU A 3 -13.00 12.69 9.27
CA GLU A 3 -14.35 12.20 9.61
C GLU A 3 -15.03 11.43 8.46
N GLU A 4 -14.94 11.92 7.21
CA GLU A 4 -15.50 11.22 6.05
C GLU A 4 -14.78 9.88 5.82
N THR A 5 -13.46 9.85 6.01
CA THR A 5 -12.65 8.66 5.78
C THR A 5 -12.92 7.59 6.84
N ILE A 6 -13.11 8.00 8.09
CA ILE A 6 -13.59 7.15 9.18
C ILE A 6 -14.99 6.61 8.84
N ALA A 7 -15.93 7.48 8.45
CA ALA A 7 -17.29 7.09 8.10
C ALA A 7 -17.32 6.10 6.92
N ASN A 8 -16.44 6.26 5.94
CA ASN A 8 -16.32 5.34 4.81
C ASN A 8 -15.81 3.96 5.25
N ALA A 9 -14.81 3.91 6.14
CA ALA A 9 -14.32 2.65 6.68
C ALA A 9 -15.40 1.93 7.53
N GLU A 10 -16.14 2.68 8.34
CA GLU A 10 -17.27 2.16 9.13
C GLU A 10 -18.41 1.67 8.24
N ALA A 11 -18.76 2.42 7.21
CA ALA A 11 -19.79 2.02 6.24
C ALA A 11 -19.40 0.74 5.49
N TYR A 12 -18.15 0.62 5.05
CA TYR A 12 -17.64 -0.59 4.42
C TYR A 12 -17.68 -1.76 5.41
N ALA A 13 -17.18 -1.56 6.64
CA ALA A 13 -17.17 -2.60 7.66
C ALA A 13 -18.60 -3.09 7.97
N ALA A 14 -19.56 -2.19 8.13
CA ALA A 14 -20.96 -2.54 8.35
C ALA A 14 -21.57 -3.33 7.19
N ARG A 15 -21.32 -2.93 5.93
CA ARG A 15 -21.79 -3.64 4.72
C ARG A 15 -21.26 -5.06 4.64
N HIS A 16 -20.02 -5.28 5.08
CA HIS A 16 -19.31 -6.55 4.98
C HIS A 16 -19.28 -7.35 6.30
N GLN A 17 -20.08 -6.97 7.30
CA GLN A 17 -20.15 -7.63 8.62
C GLN A 17 -18.77 -7.75 9.30
N LEU A 18 -17.96 -6.71 9.14
CA LEU A 18 -16.65 -6.57 9.77
C LEU A 18 -16.74 -5.65 11.00
N ARG A 19 -15.83 -5.87 11.95
CA ARG A 19 -15.61 -4.98 13.09
C ARG A 19 -14.22 -4.34 12.97
N LEU A 20 -14.16 -3.02 13.03
CA LEU A 20 -12.90 -2.29 13.13
C LEU A 20 -12.33 -2.48 14.55
N ILE A 21 -11.16 -3.11 14.66
CA ILE A 21 -10.53 -3.46 15.95
C ILE A 21 -9.58 -2.35 16.41
N GLY A 22 -8.90 -1.70 15.47
CA GLY A 22 -7.92 -0.66 15.78
C GLY A 22 -7.30 -0.06 14.54
N ARG A 23 -6.60 1.06 14.70
CA ARG A 23 -5.87 1.73 13.61
C ARG A 23 -4.47 1.12 13.49
N LEU A 24 -4.14 0.62 12.30
CA LEU A 24 -2.79 0.11 11.98
C LEU A 24 -1.85 1.23 11.55
N GLY A 25 -2.38 2.23 10.84
CA GLY A 25 -1.57 3.33 10.31
C GLY A 25 -2.40 4.47 9.76
N PHE A 26 -1.73 5.57 9.45
CA PHE A 26 -2.28 6.71 8.73
C PHE A 26 -1.15 7.38 7.94
N GLY A 27 -1.50 8.00 6.82
CA GLY A 27 -0.55 8.70 5.97
C GLY A 27 -1.27 9.75 5.12
N ILE A 28 -0.56 10.36 4.19
CA ILE A 28 -1.11 11.44 3.34
C ILE A 28 -2.21 10.96 2.39
N HIS A 29 -2.37 9.65 2.20
CA HIS A 29 -3.34 9.06 1.28
C HIS A 29 -4.58 8.49 1.96
N GLY A 30 -4.54 8.28 3.28
CA GLY A 30 -5.66 7.69 4.00
C GLY A 30 -5.30 7.11 5.36
N ILE A 31 -6.24 6.34 5.91
CA ILE A 31 -6.13 5.68 7.20
C ILE A 31 -6.30 4.17 6.99
N VAL A 32 -5.53 3.38 7.73
CA VAL A 32 -5.58 1.91 7.71
C VAL A 32 -6.06 1.39 9.05
N TRP A 33 -7.07 0.51 9.02
CA TRP A 33 -7.61 -0.18 10.18
C TRP A 33 -7.40 -1.68 10.08
N LEU A 34 -7.22 -2.31 11.23
CA LEU A 34 -7.40 -3.74 11.40
C LEU A 34 -8.89 -4.02 11.53
N ALA A 35 -9.40 -4.96 10.75
CA ALA A 35 -10.76 -5.44 10.81
C ALA A 35 -10.80 -6.96 10.99
N GLU A 36 -11.81 -7.46 11.68
CA GLU A 36 -12.14 -8.89 11.75
C GLU A 36 -13.56 -9.11 11.26
N GLY A 37 -13.78 -10.24 10.59
CA GLY A 37 -15.11 -10.69 10.21
C GLY A 37 -15.67 -11.69 11.20
N ASN A 38 -17.00 -11.69 11.37
CA ASN A 38 -17.65 -12.73 12.17
C ASN A 38 -17.71 -14.10 11.46
N ALA A 39 -17.55 -14.12 10.13
CA ALA A 39 -17.66 -15.33 9.29
C ALA A 39 -16.36 -15.73 8.57
N GLU A 40 -15.37 -14.83 8.47
CA GLU A 40 -14.07 -15.11 7.86
C GLU A 40 -13.06 -15.48 8.95
N LEU A 41 -12.34 -16.60 8.78
CA LEU A 41 -11.21 -16.94 9.63
C LEU A 41 -10.05 -16.00 9.33
N GLY A 42 -9.93 -14.91 10.10
CA GLY A 42 -8.75 -14.04 10.08
C GLY A 42 -9.06 -12.56 10.22
N THR A 43 -7.98 -11.79 10.28
CA THR A 43 -8.00 -10.32 10.23
C THR A 43 -7.69 -9.82 8.82
N ALA A 44 -8.23 -8.66 8.48
CA ALA A 44 -7.95 -7.94 7.24
C ALA A 44 -7.55 -6.50 7.55
N ALA A 45 -6.79 -5.88 6.64
CA ALA A 45 -6.55 -4.45 6.67
C ALA A 45 -7.59 -3.74 5.79
N LEU A 46 -8.23 -2.69 6.33
CA LEU A 46 -9.08 -1.78 5.57
C LEU A 46 -8.36 -0.45 5.42
N LYS A 47 -8.10 -0.02 4.19
CA LYS A 47 -7.54 1.31 3.89
C LYS A 47 -8.61 2.18 3.24
N ALA A 48 -9.04 3.23 3.93
CA ALA A 48 -9.93 4.24 3.36
C ALA A 48 -9.12 5.48 2.94
N HIS A 49 -9.40 5.98 1.75
CA HIS A 49 -8.61 7.04 1.13
C HIS A 49 -9.27 8.41 1.21
N PHE A 50 -8.45 9.44 1.42
CA PHE A 50 -8.90 10.84 1.39
C PHE A 50 -9.34 11.28 0.00
N HIS A 51 -8.64 10.82 -1.04
CA HIS A 51 -8.83 11.26 -2.42
C HIS A 51 -9.00 10.08 -3.38
N ARG A 52 -9.65 10.32 -4.51
CA ARG A 52 -9.99 9.29 -5.50
C ARG A 52 -8.75 8.82 -6.28
N GLU A 53 -7.84 9.72 -6.63
CA GLU A 53 -6.69 9.41 -7.47
C GLU A 53 -5.69 8.46 -6.79
N PRO A 54 -5.28 8.65 -5.52
CA PRO A 54 -4.45 7.67 -4.81
C PRO A 54 -5.15 6.32 -4.65
N TYR A 55 -6.46 6.33 -4.36
CA TYR A 55 -7.28 5.11 -4.29
C TYR A 55 -7.23 4.30 -5.59
N LEU A 56 -7.49 4.94 -6.73
CA LEU A 56 -7.49 4.28 -8.03
C LEU A 56 -6.13 3.71 -8.39
N ARG A 57 -5.04 4.45 -8.08
CA ARG A 57 -3.67 3.99 -8.33
C ARG A 57 -3.33 2.77 -7.49
N GLU A 58 -3.60 2.82 -6.19
CA GLU A 58 -3.32 1.69 -5.30
C GLU A 58 -4.16 0.46 -5.67
N ARG A 59 -5.44 0.64 -5.99
CA ARG A 59 -6.31 -0.46 -6.46
C ARG A 59 -5.72 -1.12 -7.70
N ALA A 60 -5.34 -0.33 -8.70
CA ALA A 60 -4.79 -0.84 -9.95
C ALA A 60 -3.47 -1.59 -9.76
N VAL A 61 -2.61 -1.15 -8.82
CA VAL A 61 -1.38 -1.87 -8.47
C VAL A 61 -1.70 -3.23 -7.86
N TYR A 62 -2.61 -3.30 -6.89
CA TYR A 62 -2.99 -4.59 -6.32
C TYR A 62 -3.70 -5.51 -7.32
N GLU A 63 -4.52 -4.96 -8.22
CA GLU A 63 -5.14 -5.72 -9.32
C GLU A 63 -4.05 -6.35 -10.20
N ARG A 64 -3.02 -5.58 -10.59
CA ARG A 64 -1.88 -6.10 -11.37
C ARG A 64 -1.08 -7.17 -10.64
N LEU A 65 -0.79 -6.96 -9.36
CA LEU A 65 -0.07 -7.94 -8.54
C LEU A 65 -0.85 -9.26 -8.45
N ALA A 66 -2.17 -9.18 -8.28
CA ALA A 66 -3.05 -10.35 -8.26
C ALA A 66 -3.10 -11.07 -9.63
N GLU A 67 -3.19 -10.33 -10.74
CA GLU A 67 -3.14 -10.88 -12.10
C GLU A 67 -1.83 -11.64 -12.38
N LEU A 68 -0.71 -11.15 -11.85
CA LEU A 68 0.61 -11.75 -11.98
C LEU A 68 0.91 -12.82 -10.92
N GLY A 69 0.01 -13.04 -9.96
CA GLY A 69 0.19 -14.01 -8.86
C GLY A 69 1.33 -13.64 -7.90
N VAL A 70 1.65 -12.34 -7.77
CA VAL A 70 2.74 -11.85 -6.91
C VAL A 70 2.23 -11.73 -5.47
N THR A 71 2.67 -12.66 -4.63
CA THR A 71 2.40 -12.63 -3.17
C THR A 71 3.59 -12.17 -2.34
N GLU A 72 4.79 -12.21 -2.92
CA GLU A 72 6.02 -11.76 -2.28
C GLU A 72 7.05 -11.28 -3.31
N LEU A 73 7.99 -10.44 -2.86
CA LEU A 73 9.15 -9.97 -3.62
C LEU A 73 10.41 -10.23 -2.80
N ARG A 74 11.26 -11.18 -3.23
CA ARG A 74 12.50 -11.56 -2.51
C ARG A 74 12.26 -11.91 -1.03
N GLY A 75 11.13 -12.56 -0.74
CA GLY A 75 10.72 -12.90 0.62
C GLY A 75 10.01 -11.77 1.38
N PHE A 76 9.83 -10.58 0.79
CA PHE A 76 8.98 -9.53 1.36
C PHE A 76 7.53 -9.79 0.97
N GLU A 77 6.67 -10.03 1.95
CA GLU A 77 5.25 -10.26 1.72
C GLU A 77 4.56 -9.02 1.12
N VAL A 78 3.62 -9.25 0.20
CA VAL A 78 2.80 -8.19 -0.41
C VAL A 78 1.33 -8.47 -0.08
N PRO A 79 0.58 -7.49 0.47
CA PRO A 79 -0.84 -7.66 0.75
C PRO A 79 -1.61 -8.04 -0.51
N GLN A 80 -2.59 -8.93 -0.34
CA GLN A 80 -3.45 -9.36 -1.42
C GLN A 80 -4.79 -8.63 -1.31
N LEU A 81 -5.29 -8.10 -2.43
CA LEU A 81 -6.58 -7.43 -2.47
C LEU A 81 -7.70 -8.46 -2.30
N LEU A 82 -8.51 -8.26 -1.27
CA LEU A 82 -9.67 -9.10 -0.95
C LEU A 82 -10.98 -8.48 -1.43
N GLY A 83 -11.01 -7.15 -1.59
CA GLY A 83 -12.17 -6.44 -2.09
C GLY A 83 -11.99 -4.92 -2.07
N CYS A 84 -12.90 -4.20 -2.71
CA CYS A 84 -12.87 -2.75 -2.77
C CYS A 84 -14.30 -2.17 -2.88
N ASP A 85 -14.46 -0.91 -2.51
CA ASP A 85 -15.68 -0.14 -2.78
C ASP A 85 -15.32 1.25 -3.32
N ASP A 86 -15.55 1.44 -4.62
CA ASP A 86 -15.22 2.67 -5.35
C ASP A 86 -15.99 3.90 -4.84
N SER A 87 -17.19 3.70 -4.27
CA SER A 87 -18.02 4.78 -3.74
C SER A 87 -17.48 5.28 -2.40
N LEU A 88 -16.92 4.37 -1.59
CA LEU A 88 -16.33 4.66 -0.28
C LEU A 88 -14.81 4.91 -0.36
N ARG A 89 -14.17 4.60 -1.50
CA ARG A 89 -12.70 4.64 -1.68
C ARG A 89 -11.97 3.77 -0.66
N VAL A 90 -12.51 2.58 -0.41
CA VAL A 90 -11.98 1.61 0.56
C VAL A 90 -11.38 0.41 -0.17
N LEU A 91 -10.21 -0.02 0.27
CA LEU A 91 -9.58 -1.29 -0.10
C LEU A 91 -9.56 -2.22 1.13
N LYS A 92 -9.94 -3.47 0.94
CA LYS A 92 -9.78 -4.57 1.89
C LYS A 92 -8.66 -5.47 1.40
N MET A 93 -7.64 -5.70 2.23
CA MET A 93 -6.47 -6.49 1.88
C MET A 93 -6.05 -7.43 3.03
N THR A 94 -5.20 -8.41 2.74
CA THR A 94 -4.60 -9.26 3.77
C THR A 94 -3.69 -8.46 4.69
N VAL A 95 -3.49 -8.95 5.92
CA VAL A 95 -2.46 -8.44 6.83
C VAL A 95 -1.21 -9.30 6.65
N VAL A 96 -0.04 -8.67 6.53
CA VAL A 96 1.26 -9.34 6.34
C VAL A 96 2.23 -8.94 7.44
N ALA A 97 3.17 -9.82 7.78
CA ALA A 97 4.22 -9.54 8.75
C ALA A 97 5.46 -8.96 8.04
N PRO A 98 6.35 -8.24 8.73
CA PRO A 98 7.68 -7.98 8.18
C PRO A 98 8.43 -9.31 7.93
N PRO A 99 9.24 -9.40 6.87
CA PRO A 99 9.50 -8.35 5.88
C PRO A 99 8.33 -8.16 4.89
N HIS A 100 8.01 -6.91 4.52
CA HIS A 100 6.87 -6.63 3.62
C HIS A 100 7.07 -5.40 2.74
N VAL A 101 6.27 -5.36 1.66
CA VAL A 101 6.07 -4.18 0.79
C VAL A 101 4.61 -3.74 0.82
N LEU A 102 4.35 -2.50 1.25
CA LEU A 102 3.03 -1.90 1.45
C LEU A 102 2.91 -0.54 0.75
N ASP A 103 1.68 -0.01 0.78
CA ASP A 103 1.30 1.35 0.38
C ASP A 103 1.71 1.76 -1.03
N PHE A 104 0.84 1.42 -2.00
CA PHE A 104 1.05 1.76 -3.40
C PHE A 104 0.27 2.99 -3.84
N ALA A 105 -0.29 3.78 -2.92
CA ALA A 105 -1.11 4.95 -3.26
C ALA A 105 -0.31 6.08 -3.93
N GLY A 106 1.02 6.09 -3.74
CA GLY A 106 1.95 6.98 -4.45
C GLY A 106 2.51 6.40 -5.75
N ALA A 107 2.23 5.14 -6.08
CA ALA A 107 2.85 4.45 -7.21
C ALA A 107 2.19 4.81 -8.55
N TRP A 108 2.91 4.56 -9.64
CA TRP A 108 2.44 4.71 -11.02
C TRP A 108 2.61 3.39 -11.78
N LEU A 109 1.68 3.09 -12.68
CA LEU A 109 1.77 1.94 -13.55
C LEU A 109 2.34 2.35 -14.91
N ASP A 110 3.25 1.52 -15.42
CA ASP A 110 3.88 1.52 -16.75
C ASP A 110 4.79 2.73 -17.02
N PHE A 111 4.30 3.95 -16.78
CA PHE A 111 5.00 5.20 -17.04
C PHE A 111 5.10 6.03 -15.76
N PRO A 112 6.31 6.22 -15.20
CA PRO A 112 6.50 7.15 -14.10
C PRO A 112 6.39 8.59 -14.61
N PRO A 113 6.09 9.56 -13.73
CA PRO A 113 6.27 10.97 -14.05
C PRO A 113 7.73 11.26 -14.42
N GLU A 114 7.95 12.14 -15.39
CA GLU A 114 9.30 12.62 -15.72
C GLU A 114 9.80 13.53 -14.60
N PHE A 115 10.91 13.15 -13.97
CA PHE A 115 11.61 13.97 -12.98
C PHE A 115 12.94 14.46 -13.54
N SER A 116 13.36 15.66 -13.11
CA SER A 116 14.67 16.19 -13.46
C SER A 116 15.79 15.36 -12.83
N HIS A 117 17.00 15.44 -13.38
CA HIS A 117 18.19 14.80 -12.80
C HIS A 117 18.46 15.22 -11.36
N GLU A 118 18.20 16.49 -11.04
CA GLU A 118 18.37 17.03 -9.68
C GLU A 118 17.36 16.38 -8.71
N THR A 119 16.11 16.24 -9.13
CA THR A 119 15.08 15.54 -8.34
C THR A 119 15.43 14.07 -8.10
N TRP A 120 16.00 13.37 -9.08
CA TRP A 120 16.47 11.99 -8.92
C TRP A 120 17.64 11.86 -7.94
N ALA A 121 18.59 12.80 -7.99
CA ALA A 121 19.73 12.82 -7.06
C ALA A 121 19.25 13.06 -5.61
N ASP A 122 18.33 14.00 -5.41
CA ASP A 122 17.74 14.28 -4.10
C ASP A 122 16.93 13.10 -3.56
N TRP A 123 16.11 12.49 -4.41
CA TRP A 123 15.35 11.29 -4.07
C TRP A 123 16.27 10.14 -3.64
N THR A 124 17.36 9.91 -4.39
CA THR A 124 18.33 8.86 -4.07
C THR A 124 19.01 9.12 -2.74
N ARG A 125 19.46 10.36 -2.49
CA ARG A 125 20.08 10.75 -1.23
C ARG A 125 19.14 10.57 -0.04
N LYS A 126 17.90 11.08 -0.14
CA LYS A 126 16.90 10.94 0.93
C LYS A 126 16.62 9.47 1.26
N ASN A 127 16.49 8.63 0.23
CA ASN A 127 16.22 7.22 0.44
C ASN A 127 17.43 6.45 0.99
N GLN A 128 18.64 6.82 0.57
CA GLN A 128 19.86 6.27 1.17
C GLN A 128 19.96 6.64 2.65
N GLU A 129 19.62 7.88 3.03
CA GLU A 129 19.60 8.32 4.43
C GLU A 129 18.57 7.57 5.26
N GLN A 130 17.34 7.40 4.77
CA GLN A 130 16.26 6.76 5.54
C GLN A 130 16.43 5.23 5.67
N PHE A 131 16.98 4.56 4.66
CA PHE A 131 17.18 3.11 4.67
C PHE A 131 18.56 2.69 5.20
N GLY A 132 19.54 3.60 5.20
CA GLY A 132 20.89 3.33 5.68
C GLY A 132 21.50 2.10 5.02
N ALA A 133 21.93 1.13 5.85
CA ALA A 133 22.54 -0.12 5.38
C ALA A 133 21.59 -1.00 4.55
N SER A 134 20.27 -0.84 4.69
CA SER A 134 19.27 -1.60 3.95
C SER A 134 18.95 -1.02 2.57
N TRP A 135 19.50 0.17 2.23
CA TRP A 135 19.24 0.83 0.95
C TRP A 135 19.50 -0.06 -0.27
N PRO A 136 20.61 -0.81 -0.37
CA PRO A 136 20.85 -1.69 -1.51
C PRO A 136 19.74 -2.73 -1.74
N MET A 137 19.18 -3.30 -0.67
CA MET A 137 18.08 -4.26 -0.79
C MET A 137 16.75 -3.57 -1.14
N ALA A 138 16.49 -2.38 -0.58
CA ALA A 138 15.33 -1.58 -0.98
C ALA A 138 15.39 -1.24 -2.49
N GLN A 139 16.57 -0.95 -3.04
CA GLN A 139 16.73 -0.74 -4.48
C GLN A 139 16.42 -1.99 -5.30
N VAL A 140 16.78 -3.18 -4.82
CA VAL A 140 16.43 -4.45 -5.49
C VAL A 140 14.91 -4.63 -5.51
N ILE A 141 14.23 -4.42 -4.38
CA ILE A 141 12.76 -4.49 -4.31
C ILE A 141 12.10 -3.47 -5.25
N LEU A 142 12.62 -2.25 -5.30
CA LEU A 142 12.12 -1.21 -6.22
C LEU A 142 12.35 -1.59 -7.69
N GLY A 143 13.47 -2.23 -8.01
CA GLY A 143 13.75 -2.77 -9.34
C GLY A 143 12.80 -3.91 -9.70
N ASP A 144 12.56 -4.86 -8.79
CA ASP A 144 11.61 -5.96 -9.02
C ASP A 144 10.18 -5.41 -9.24
N LEU A 145 9.76 -4.36 -8.51
CA LEU A 145 8.50 -3.65 -8.77
C LEU A 145 8.48 -2.98 -10.15
N GLN A 146 9.57 -2.32 -10.55
CA GLN A 146 9.69 -1.68 -11.86
C GLN A 146 9.60 -2.68 -13.01
N ASP A 147 10.17 -3.88 -12.85
CA ASP A 147 10.06 -4.97 -13.83
C ASP A 147 8.61 -5.46 -14.01
N LEU A 148 7.77 -5.28 -12.98
CA LEU A 148 6.31 -5.51 -13.04
C LEU A 148 5.54 -4.29 -13.58
N GLY A 149 6.25 -3.23 -13.99
CA GLY A 149 5.67 -1.97 -14.41
C GLY A 149 5.10 -1.13 -13.25
N ILE A 150 5.51 -1.38 -12.01
CA ILE A 150 5.07 -0.64 -10.82
C ILE A 150 6.19 0.30 -10.37
N HIS A 151 5.96 1.60 -10.51
CA HIS A 151 6.90 2.64 -10.14
C HIS A 151 6.53 3.23 -8.78
N MET A 152 7.16 2.76 -7.71
CA MET A 152 6.92 3.25 -6.36
C MET A 152 7.75 4.51 -6.06
N HIS A 153 7.07 5.65 -5.88
CA HIS A 153 7.75 6.95 -5.71
C HIS A 153 7.99 7.37 -4.26
N ASP A 154 7.25 6.81 -3.31
CA ASP A 154 7.39 7.13 -1.89
C ASP A 154 7.83 5.89 -1.08
N PRO A 155 9.00 5.30 -1.40
CA PRO A 155 9.53 4.23 -0.56
C PRO A 155 9.89 4.81 0.80
N SER A 156 9.65 4.04 1.84
CA SER A 156 9.99 4.40 3.22
C SER A 156 10.21 3.13 4.04
N PRO A 157 10.90 3.19 5.19
CA PRO A 157 11.07 2.02 6.07
C PRO A 157 9.76 1.45 6.63
N SER A 158 8.65 2.19 6.58
CA SER A 158 7.32 1.68 6.92
C SER A 158 6.66 0.93 5.76
N ASN A 159 7.00 1.29 4.53
CA ASN A 159 6.39 0.71 3.33
C ASN A 159 7.23 -0.45 2.79
N ILE A 160 8.55 -0.39 2.89
CA ILE A 160 9.46 -1.51 2.64
C ILE A 160 10.13 -1.82 3.97
N ARG A 161 9.52 -2.73 4.73
CA ARG A 161 9.94 -3.03 6.09
C ARG A 161 10.73 -4.32 6.11
N PHE A 162 11.89 -4.26 6.75
CA PHE A 162 12.79 -5.38 7.00
C PHE A 162 12.45 -6.04 8.36
N GLU A 163 13.05 -7.21 8.65
CA GLU A 163 12.96 -7.87 9.97
C GLU A 163 13.47 -7.00 11.13
#